data_AF-A0A5K0W3W5-F1
#
_entry.id   AF-A0A5K0W3W5-F1
#
_cell.length_a   1.000
_cell.length_b   1.000
_cell.length_c   1.000
_cell.angle_alpha   90.00
_cell.angle_beta   90.00
_cell.angle_gamma   90.00
#
_symmetry.space_group_name_H-M   'P 1'
#
loop_
_entity.id
_entity.type
_entity.pdbx_description
1 polymer ?
#
loop_
_entity_poly.entity_id
_entity_poly.type
_entity_poly.pdbx_seq_one_letter_code
_entity_poly.pdbx_strand_id
1 'polypeptide(L)'
;VALRKFVWKDCRNPQNIKVSSIVDQEGLRSNIVFAVGNNGRLYQFNKVTELWHEHDQSPHLSLSRLPGTVLRPSSSSLSGSLFMRSEDGGLVEYRWNPLDGWNWMEHGTPHKDVIVAAAPGPSFQGNQLFIIGSDGHVYLRYLVDSAWRWQNYGFPSMENLESESDDVLVGNSEATVVSNQNMMHDCNDEDSKCNPK
;
A
#
# COMPACT_ATOMS: atom_id res chain seq x y z
N VAL A 1 -17.42 -16.67 37.31
CA VAL A 1 -16.87 -15.88 36.20
C VAL A 1 -16.98 -14.41 36.59
N ALA A 2 -15.86 -13.71 36.81
CA ALA A 2 -15.89 -12.29 37.15
C ALA A 2 -16.19 -11.46 35.89
N LEU A 3 -17.25 -10.66 35.90
CA LEU A 3 -17.59 -9.71 34.84
C LEU A 3 -16.60 -8.54 34.92
N ARG A 4 -15.64 -8.49 34.00
CA ARG A 4 -14.72 -7.36 33.88
C ARG A 4 -15.53 -6.14 33.41
N LYS A 5 -15.64 -5.12 34.26
CA LYS A 5 -16.27 -3.84 33.89
C LYS A 5 -15.29 -3.04 33.03
N PHE A 6 -15.64 -2.80 31.78
CA PHE A 6 -14.93 -1.88 30.91
C PHE A 6 -15.43 -0.45 31.18
N VAL A 7 -14.51 0.50 31.34
CA VAL A 7 -14.81 1.92 31.54
C VAL A 7 -14.21 2.68 30.38
N TRP A 8 -15.03 3.50 29.72
CA TRP A 8 -14.57 4.40 28.68
C TRP A 8 -13.69 5.49 29.28
N LYS A 9 -12.58 5.78 28.61
CA LYS A 9 -11.70 6.89 28.93
C LYS A 9 -11.71 7.88 27.76
N ASP A 10 -11.94 9.14 28.06
CA ASP A 10 -11.81 10.21 27.08
C ASP A 10 -10.33 10.58 26.91
N CYS A 11 -9.77 10.27 25.73
CA CYS A 11 -8.40 10.61 25.36
C CYS A 11 -8.28 12.05 24.81
N ARG A 12 -9.37 12.83 24.83
CA ARG A 12 -9.48 14.17 24.25
C ARG A 12 -9.10 14.16 22.77
N ASN A 13 -8.66 15.31 22.27
CA ASN A 13 -8.31 15.50 20.88
C ASN A 13 -7.12 16.48 20.76
N PRO A 14 -6.39 16.46 19.64
CA PRO A 14 -5.26 17.37 19.42
C PRO A 14 -5.76 18.80 19.22
N GLN A 15 -5.41 19.74 20.13
CA GLN A 15 -5.66 21.18 19.94
C GLN A 15 -7.11 21.55 19.55
N ASN A 16 -8.13 20.85 20.06
CA ASN A 16 -9.54 21.03 19.70
C ASN A 16 -9.91 20.62 18.25
N ILE A 17 -9.02 19.92 17.55
CA ILE A 17 -9.26 19.33 16.23
C ILE A 17 -9.95 17.98 16.42
N LYS A 18 -11.05 17.74 15.70
CA LYS A 18 -11.74 16.45 15.76
C LYS A 18 -10.93 15.40 15.00
N VAL A 19 -10.70 14.25 15.62
CA VAL A 19 -10.10 13.09 14.94
C VAL A 19 -11.09 12.53 13.92
N SER A 20 -10.59 12.19 12.74
CA SER A 20 -11.38 11.66 11.62
C SER A 20 -11.14 10.17 11.37
N SER A 21 -9.89 9.71 11.49
CA SER A 21 -9.52 8.30 11.34
C SER A 21 -8.31 7.94 12.19
N ILE A 22 -8.19 6.65 12.51
CA ILE A 22 -6.98 6.06 13.09
C ILE A 22 -6.14 5.48 11.94
N VAL A 23 -4.85 5.79 11.96
CA VAL A 23 -3.88 5.34 10.95
C VAL A 23 -3.17 4.08 11.42
N ASP A 24 -2.74 4.07 12.68
CA ASP A 24 -2.02 2.96 13.29
C ASP A 24 -2.32 2.92 14.79
N GLN A 25 -2.43 1.70 15.34
CA GLN A 25 -2.61 1.46 16.76
C GLN A 25 -1.45 0.60 17.28
N GLU A 26 -0.33 1.28 17.59
CA GLU A 26 0.88 0.70 18.17
C GLU A 26 1.60 -0.32 17.28
N GLY A 27 1.25 -0.40 15.99
CA GLY A 27 1.93 -1.26 15.03
C GLY A 27 3.27 -0.69 14.60
N LEU A 28 3.39 0.63 14.50
CA LEU A 28 4.65 1.31 14.16
C LEU A 28 5.51 1.56 15.40
N ARG A 29 4.88 2.01 16.49
CA ARG A 29 5.56 2.34 17.75
C ARG A 29 4.68 2.05 18.95
N SER A 30 5.19 1.28 19.90
CA SER A 30 4.49 0.96 21.15
C SER A 30 4.06 2.21 21.91
N ASN A 31 2.88 2.15 22.52
CA ASN A 31 2.22 3.24 23.26
C ASN A 31 1.82 4.46 22.42
N ILE A 32 1.99 4.42 21.09
CA ILE A 32 1.61 5.50 20.19
C ILE A 32 0.45 5.06 19.31
N VAL A 33 -0.56 5.91 19.22
CA VAL A 33 -1.65 5.80 18.24
C VAL A 33 -1.52 6.95 17.27
N PHE A 34 -1.46 6.66 15.98
CA PHE A 34 -1.46 7.69 14.93
C PHE A 34 -2.87 7.91 14.41
N ALA A 35 -3.24 9.16 14.18
CA ALA A 35 -4.58 9.53 13.75
C ALA A 35 -4.57 10.77 12.84
N VAL A 36 -5.54 10.85 11.93
CA VAL A 36 -5.73 12.02 11.06
C VAL A 36 -6.82 12.91 11.65
N GLY A 37 -6.52 14.20 11.83
CA GLY A 37 -7.52 15.21 12.19
C GLY A 37 -8.43 15.55 11.02
N ASN A 38 -9.61 16.11 11.27
CA ASN A 38 -10.53 16.56 10.22
C ASN A 38 -9.99 17.74 9.38
N ASN A 39 -8.86 18.32 9.78
CA ASN A 39 -8.05 19.29 9.04
C ASN A 39 -7.02 18.64 8.09
N GLY A 40 -6.98 17.30 8.01
CA GLY A 40 -6.07 16.55 7.15
C GLY A 40 -4.62 16.50 7.64
N ARG A 41 -4.37 16.80 8.93
CA ARG A 41 -3.04 16.70 9.56
C ARG A 41 -2.88 15.39 10.31
N LEU A 42 -1.65 14.89 10.34
CA LEU A 42 -1.28 13.70 11.11
C LEU A 42 -0.93 14.07 12.56
N TYR A 43 -1.51 13.33 13.50
CA TYR A 43 -1.26 13.44 14.92
C TYR A 43 -0.83 12.10 15.50
N GLN A 44 -0.05 12.16 16.58
CA GLN A 44 0.21 11.02 17.44
C GLN A 44 -0.38 11.27 18.84
N PHE A 45 -1.01 10.25 19.42
CA PHE A 45 -1.40 10.21 20.81
C PHE A 45 -0.47 9.28 21.58
N ASN A 46 0.17 9.81 22.63
CA ASN A 46 0.99 9.03 23.52
C ASN A 46 0.16 8.51 24.70
N LYS A 47 -0.01 7.18 24.79
CA LYS A 47 -0.82 6.54 25.83
C LYS A 47 -0.23 6.65 27.24
N VAL A 48 1.08 6.93 27.37
CA VAL A 48 1.77 7.07 28.66
C VAL A 48 1.61 8.49 29.19
N THR A 49 1.87 9.50 28.35
CA THR A 49 1.77 10.91 28.77
C THR A 49 0.38 11.50 28.58
N GLU A 50 -0.48 10.82 27.81
CA GLU A 50 -1.84 11.26 27.45
C GLU A 50 -1.86 12.57 26.66
N LEU A 51 -0.76 12.85 25.95
CA LEU A 51 -0.61 14.03 25.13
C LEU A 51 -0.73 13.70 23.65
N TRP A 52 -1.32 14.65 22.93
CA TRP A 52 -1.35 14.68 21.48
C TRP A 52 -0.22 15.54 20.94
N HIS A 53 0.40 15.11 19.84
CA HIS A 53 1.40 15.88 19.10
C HIS A 53 1.04 15.89 17.61
N GLU A 54 1.18 17.04 16.97
CA GLU A 54 1.09 17.19 15.51
C GLU A 54 2.44 16.86 14.88
N HIS A 55 2.42 16.28 13.68
CA HIS A 55 3.63 16.07 12.88
C HIS A 55 3.77 17.14 11.81
N ASP A 56 5.01 17.62 11.62
CA ASP A 56 5.32 18.60 10.58
C ASP A 56 5.00 18.05 9.21
N GLN A 57 4.01 18.64 8.55
CA GLN A 57 3.46 18.22 7.27
C GLN A 57 3.45 19.42 6.32
N SER A 58 3.76 19.20 5.04
CA SER A 58 3.68 20.25 4.02
C SER A 58 2.31 20.94 4.05
N PRO A 59 2.24 22.29 3.91
CA PRO A 59 0.96 22.99 3.80
C PRO A 59 0.08 22.53 2.63
N HIS A 60 0.70 21.99 1.57
CA HIS A 60 0.01 21.52 0.37
C HIS A 60 -0.45 20.07 0.45
N LEU A 61 0.08 19.31 1.41
CA LEU A 61 -0.34 17.93 1.66
C LEU A 61 -1.51 17.96 2.63
N SER A 62 -2.65 17.39 2.24
CA SER A 62 -3.80 17.16 3.12
C SER A 62 -4.18 15.69 3.07
N LEU A 63 -4.29 15.05 4.23
CA LEU A 63 -4.66 13.64 4.35
C LEU A 63 -6.18 13.48 4.33
N SER A 64 -6.65 12.42 3.69
CA SER A 64 -8.07 12.08 3.70
C SER A 64 -8.51 11.50 5.04
N ARG A 65 -9.82 11.45 5.25
CA ARG A 65 -10.45 10.92 6.47
C ARG A 65 -10.52 9.40 6.52
N LEU A 66 -9.75 8.72 5.68
CA LEU A 66 -9.69 7.27 5.62
C LEU A 66 -8.64 6.75 6.60
N PRO A 67 -8.78 5.51 7.10
CA PRO A 67 -7.71 4.87 7.86
C PRO A 67 -6.47 4.68 6.98
N GLY A 68 -5.34 4.48 7.65
CA GLY A 68 -4.08 4.12 6.99
C GLY A 68 -3.66 2.69 7.29
N THR A 69 -2.46 2.35 6.83
CA THR A 69 -1.84 1.05 7.04
C THR A 69 -0.41 1.25 7.53
N VAL A 70 0.01 0.46 8.52
CA VAL A 70 1.42 0.36 8.90
C VAL A 70 2.14 -0.65 8.00
N LEU A 71 3.36 -0.30 7.59
CA LEU A 71 4.30 -1.22 6.95
C LEU A 71 5.58 -1.29 7.78
N ARG A 72 5.95 -2.50 8.18
CA ARG A 72 7.24 -2.77 8.82
C ARG A 72 7.92 -3.94 8.12
N PRO A 73 9.22 -3.82 7.77
CA PRO A 73 9.99 -4.93 7.20
C PRO A 73 9.99 -6.19 8.06
N SER A 74 10.03 -6.01 9.38
CA SER A 74 9.92 -7.08 10.37
C SER A 74 9.38 -6.53 11.70
N SER A 75 8.96 -7.43 12.61
CA SER A 75 8.50 -7.05 13.95
C SER A 75 9.59 -6.41 14.82
N SER A 76 10.86 -6.72 14.56
CA SER A 76 12.03 -6.18 15.24
C SER A 76 12.65 -4.97 14.53
N SER A 77 12.13 -4.59 13.36
CA SER A 77 12.63 -3.44 12.60
C SER A 77 12.45 -2.15 13.41
N LEU A 78 13.52 -1.38 13.48
CA LEU A 78 13.49 0.00 14.00
C LEU A 78 13.00 1.00 12.96
N SER A 79 12.81 0.56 11.72
CA SER A 79 12.23 1.35 10.62
C SER A 79 10.82 0.87 10.32
N GLY A 80 9.98 1.79 9.89
CA GLY A 80 8.62 1.49 9.44
C GLY A 80 7.93 2.72 8.90
N SER A 81 6.75 2.51 8.33
CA SER A 81 6.05 3.51 7.55
C SER A 81 4.55 3.48 7.81
N LEU A 82 3.92 4.64 7.73
CA LEU A 82 2.48 4.79 7.68
C LEU A 82 2.08 5.14 6.24
N PHE A 83 1.25 4.31 5.64
CA PHE A 83 0.64 4.55 4.34
C PHE A 83 -0.76 5.11 4.52
N MET A 84 -1.02 6.24 3.88
CA MET A 84 -2.29 6.96 3.95
C MET A 84 -2.67 7.45 2.55
N ARG A 85 -3.96 7.74 2.37
CA ARG A 85 -4.45 8.42 1.17
C ARG A 85 -4.54 9.92 1.42
N SER A 86 -3.99 10.73 0.52
CA SER A 86 -4.19 12.17 0.50
C SER A 86 -5.57 12.56 -0.07
N GLU A 87 -6.02 13.76 0.25
CA GLU A 87 -7.33 14.27 -0.18
C GLU A 87 -7.40 14.46 -1.71
N ASP A 88 -6.26 14.73 -2.35
CA ASP A 88 -6.11 14.79 -3.82
C ASP A 88 -6.14 13.40 -4.50
N GLY A 89 -6.19 12.31 -3.72
CA GLY A 89 -6.32 10.95 -4.22
C GLY A 89 -4.99 10.21 -4.42
N GLY A 90 -3.85 10.78 -4.01
CA GLY A 90 -2.56 10.08 -4.01
C GLY A 90 -2.34 9.14 -2.82
N LEU A 91 -1.34 8.26 -2.96
CA LEU A 91 -0.78 7.48 -1.85
C LEU A 91 0.41 8.25 -1.25
N VAL A 92 0.42 8.35 0.08
CA VAL A 92 1.44 9.09 0.84
C VAL A 92 2.01 8.19 1.93
N GLU A 93 3.31 8.28 2.13
CA GLU A 93 4.08 7.56 3.14
C GLU A 93 4.66 8.57 4.16
N TYR A 94 4.44 8.30 5.45
CA TYR A 94 5.21 8.89 6.53
C TYR A 94 6.15 7.82 7.11
N ARG A 95 7.42 7.89 6.76
CA ARG A 95 8.44 6.87 7.09
C ARG A 95 9.32 7.33 8.24
N TRP A 96 9.67 6.39 9.10
CA TRP A 96 10.72 6.52 10.09
C TRP A 96 11.90 5.64 9.72
N ASN A 97 13.10 6.22 9.74
CA ASN A 97 14.36 5.50 9.65
C ASN A 97 15.33 6.00 10.74
N PRO A 98 16.14 5.13 11.38
CA PRO A 98 17.14 5.55 12.37
C PRO A 98 18.18 6.55 11.86
N LEU A 99 18.49 6.55 10.56
CA LEU A 99 19.49 7.42 9.96
C LEU A 99 18.92 8.81 9.63
N ASP A 100 17.74 8.85 9.02
CA ASP A 100 17.15 10.09 8.47
C ASP A 100 16.06 10.69 9.36
N GLY A 101 15.60 9.94 10.36
CA GLY A 101 14.43 10.28 11.16
C GLY A 101 13.13 10.14 10.38
N TRP A 102 12.18 11.03 10.67
CA TRP A 102 10.88 11.07 10.02
C TRP A 102 10.96 11.79 8.68
N ASN A 103 10.35 11.20 7.65
CA ASN A 103 10.29 11.78 6.32
C ASN A 103 8.94 11.50 5.65
N TRP A 104 8.44 12.49 4.90
CA TRP A 104 7.26 12.35 4.06
C TRP A 104 7.66 11.99 2.64
N MET A 105 6.94 11.06 2.02
CA MET A 105 7.09 10.68 0.63
C MET A 105 5.72 10.62 -0.05
N GLU A 106 5.59 11.32 -1.17
CA GLU A 106 4.40 11.24 -2.02
C GLU A 106 4.66 10.21 -3.13
N HIS A 107 3.93 9.11 -3.11
CA HIS A 107 4.02 8.08 -4.16
C HIS A 107 3.11 8.37 -5.36
N GLY A 108 2.19 9.34 -5.22
CA GLY A 108 1.19 9.66 -6.22
C GLY A 108 0.23 8.50 -6.44
N THR A 109 -0.12 8.27 -7.71
CA THR A 109 -1.11 7.29 -8.13
C THR A 109 -0.47 6.21 -9.02
N PRO A 110 -1.10 5.04 -9.19
CA PRO A 110 -0.58 4.00 -10.10
C PRO A 110 -0.54 4.45 -11.56
N HIS A 111 -1.46 5.32 -11.97
CA HIS A 111 -1.55 5.89 -13.32
C HIS A 111 -2.13 7.31 -13.26
N LYS A 112 -1.81 8.17 -14.24
CA LYS A 112 -2.21 9.59 -14.26
C LYS A 112 -3.73 9.84 -14.20
N ASP A 113 -4.53 8.91 -14.69
CA ASP A 113 -5.99 9.01 -14.79
C ASP A 113 -6.72 8.23 -13.68
N VAL A 114 -5.98 7.68 -12.72
CA VAL A 114 -6.49 6.87 -11.61
C VAL A 114 -6.12 7.54 -10.31
N ILE A 115 -7.06 7.62 -9.37
CA ILE A 115 -6.77 7.96 -7.98
C ILE A 115 -6.88 6.74 -7.10
N VAL A 116 -6.24 6.77 -5.94
CA VAL A 116 -6.51 5.81 -4.87
C VAL A 116 -7.96 6.02 -4.43
N ALA A 117 -8.79 4.98 -4.51
CA ALA A 117 -10.23 5.09 -4.21
C ALA A 117 -10.58 4.82 -2.74
N ALA A 118 -9.73 4.07 -2.04
CA ALA A 118 -10.00 3.58 -0.70
C ALA A 118 -8.79 3.72 0.23
N ALA A 119 -8.97 3.33 1.49
CA ALA A 119 -7.84 3.19 2.42
C ALA A 119 -6.83 2.16 1.87
N PRO A 120 -5.51 2.36 2.06
CA PRO A 120 -4.52 1.38 1.68
C PRO A 120 -4.78 0.04 2.40
N GLY A 121 -4.75 -1.06 1.66
CA GLY A 121 -4.90 -2.40 2.24
C GLY A 121 -3.75 -2.75 3.18
N PRO A 122 -3.88 -3.81 3.99
CA PRO A 122 -2.83 -4.25 4.89
C PRO A 122 -1.51 -4.50 4.17
N SER A 123 -0.40 -4.19 4.84
CA SER A 123 0.92 -4.54 4.32
C SER A 123 1.22 -6.03 4.54
N PHE A 124 2.02 -6.61 3.65
CA PHE A 124 2.47 -7.99 3.75
C PHE A 124 3.91 -8.11 3.23
N GLN A 125 4.59 -9.20 3.63
CA GLN A 125 5.99 -9.48 3.27
C GLN A 125 6.99 -8.36 3.60
N GLY A 126 6.58 -7.40 4.43
CA GLY A 126 7.42 -6.30 4.91
C GLY A 126 7.72 -5.20 3.89
N ASN A 127 7.17 -5.26 2.69
CA ASN A 127 7.52 -4.35 1.60
C ASN A 127 6.41 -4.12 0.55
N GLN A 128 5.19 -4.61 0.81
CA GLN A 128 4.10 -4.66 -0.17
C GLN A 128 2.77 -4.30 0.45
N LEU A 129 1.88 -3.69 -0.35
CA LEU A 129 0.48 -3.47 -0.02
C LEU A 129 -0.38 -3.38 -1.27
N PHE A 130 -1.65 -3.78 -1.16
CA PHE A 130 -2.64 -3.64 -2.22
C PHE A 130 -3.43 -2.34 -2.08
N ILE A 131 -3.76 -1.74 -3.22
CA ILE A 131 -4.46 -0.48 -3.37
C ILE A 131 -5.57 -0.65 -4.40
N ILE A 132 -6.73 -0.04 -4.16
CA ILE A 132 -7.83 -0.01 -5.13
C ILE A 132 -7.83 1.34 -5.83
N GLY A 133 -7.80 1.31 -7.16
CA GLY A 133 -7.94 2.50 -8.01
C GLY A 133 -9.39 2.91 -8.22
N SER A 134 -9.62 4.17 -8.59
CA SER A 134 -10.94 4.70 -8.95
C SER A 134 -11.55 4.06 -10.19
N ASP A 135 -10.75 3.37 -10.99
CA ASP A 135 -11.15 2.55 -12.12
C ASP A 135 -11.52 1.10 -11.72
N GLY A 136 -11.58 0.82 -10.42
CA GLY A 136 -11.94 -0.49 -9.88
C GLY A 136 -10.81 -1.53 -9.91
N HIS A 137 -9.64 -1.20 -10.46
CA HIS A 137 -8.52 -2.13 -10.54
C HIS A 137 -7.78 -2.25 -9.20
N VAL A 138 -7.20 -3.42 -8.96
CA VAL A 138 -6.32 -3.72 -7.84
C VAL A 138 -4.88 -3.49 -8.29
N TYR A 139 -4.16 -2.69 -7.52
CA TYR A 139 -2.76 -2.37 -7.75
C TYR A 139 -1.92 -2.85 -6.58
N LEU A 140 -0.77 -3.45 -6.88
CA LEU A 140 0.27 -3.73 -5.90
C LEU A 140 1.26 -2.56 -5.86
N ARG A 141 1.47 -2.00 -4.68
CA ARG A 141 2.58 -1.09 -4.38
C ARG A 141 3.66 -1.89 -3.67
N TYR A 142 4.88 -1.93 -4.21
CA TYR A 142 5.94 -2.78 -3.67
C TYR A 142 7.32 -2.15 -3.77
N LEU A 143 8.17 -2.42 -2.79
CA LEU A 143 9.55 -1.96 -2.74
C LEU A 143 10.50 -3.06 -3.21
N VAL A 144 11.28 -2.78 -4.26
CA VAL A 144 12.31 -3.66 -4.81
C VAL A 144 13.57 -2.84 -5.10
N ASP A 145 14.74 -3.34 -4.68
CA ASP A 145 16.03 -2.65 -4.87
C ASP A 145 16.02 -1.18 -4.42
N SER A 146 15.37 -0.90 -3.28
CA SER A 146 15.18 0.46 -2.73
C SER A 146 14.34 1.41 -3.61
N ALA A 147 13.69 0.90 -4.65
CA ALA A 147 12.81 1.64 -5.54
C ALA A 147 11.38 1.11 -5.44
N TRP A 148 10.44 2.01 -5.20
CA TRP A 148 9.04 1.64 -5.12
C TRP A 148 8.41 1.53 -6.51
N ARG A 149 7.69 0.43 -6.80
CA ARG A 149 6.98 0.18 -8.07
C ARG A 149 5.48 -0.04 -7.90
N TRP A 150 4.75 0.12 -9.00
CA TRP A 150 3.32 -0.17 -9.13
C TRP A 150 3.14 -1.34 -10.09
N GLN A 151 2.22 -2.25 -9.79
CA GLN A 151 1.79 -3.32 -10.70
C GLN A 151 0.27 -3.42 -10.70
N ASN A 152 -0.33 -3.46 -11.89
CA ASN A 152 -1.77 -3.61 -12.06
C ASN A 152 -2.15 -5.11 -12.11
N TYR A 153 -3.08 -5.54 -11.26
CA TYR A 153 -3.62 -6.90 -11.21
C TYR A 153 -5.03 -7.01 -11.81
N GLY A 154 -5.55 -5.94 -12.41
CA GLY A 154 -6.89 -5.95 -12.97
C GLY A 154 -7.97 -5.87 -11.89
N PHE A 155 -9.15 -6.34 -12.25
CA PHE A 155 -10.28 -6.52 -11.36
C PHE A 155 -10.87 -7.92 -11.63
N PRO A 156 -11.65 -8.50 -10.71
CA PRO A 156 -12.31 -9.77 -10.96
C PRO A 156 -13.25 -9.67 -12.17
N SER A 157 -12.98 -10.44 -13.23
CA SER A 157 -13.88 -10.63 -14.38
C SER A 157 -14.35 -12.08 -14.43
N MET A 158 -15.60 -12.32 -14.84
CA MET A 158 -16.15 -13.68 -14.98
C MET A 158 -15.42 -14.50 -16.05
N GLU A 159 -14.83 -13.85 -17.07
CA GLU A 159 -14.05 -14.51 -18.13
C GLU A 159 -12.79 -15.22 -17.60
N ASN A 160 -12.20 -14.76 -16.48
CA ASN A 160 -11.02 -15.38 -15.88
C ASN A 160 -11.35 -16.65 -15.06
N LEU A 161 -12.63 -16.91 -14.75
CA LEU A 161 -13.04 -18.07 -13.95
C LEU A 161 -13.34 -19.32 -14.80
N GLU A 162 -13.68 -19.13 -16.08
CA GLU A 162 -13.98 -20.24 -17.01
C GLU A 162 -12.71 -20.90 -17.58
N SER A 163 -11.54 -20.26 -17.45
CA SER A 163 -10.26 -20.83 -17.90
C SER A 163 -9.60 -21.79 -16.91
N GLU A 164 -10.08 -21.88 -15.67
CA GLU A 164 -9.50 -22.75 -14.62
C GLU A 164 -10.38 -23.97 -14.25
N SER A 165 -11.55 -24.14 -14.87
CA SER A 165 -12.49 -25.22 -14.53
C SER A 165 -12.37 -26.52 -15.34
N ASP A 166 -11.47 -26.60 -16.33
CA ASP A 166 -11.43 -27.76 -17.27
C ASP A 166 -10.36 -28.82 -16.96
N ASP A 167 -9.59 -28.70 -15.87
CA ASP A 167 -8.42 -29.58 -15.62
C ASP A 167 -8.63 -30.65 -14.53
N VAL A 168 -9.86 -31.16 -14.33
CA VAL A 168 -10.08 -32.39 -13.53
C VAL A 168 -11.23 -33.23 -14.10
N LEU A 169 -10.95 -34.54 -14.30
CA LEU A 169 -11.76 -35.66 -14.80
C LEU A 169 -11.62 -35.87 -16.32
N VAL A 170 -10.94 -36.89 -16.85
CA VAL A 170 -11.15 -38.34 -16.65
C VAL A 170 -9.90 -39.11 -17.13
N GLY A 171 -9.45 -40.10 -16.36
CA GLY A 171 -8.50 -41.10 -16.84
C GLY A 171 -9.16 -42.14 -17.74
N ASN A 172 -8.63 -42.35 -18.94
CA ASN A 172 -8.29 -43.66 -19.51
C ASN A 172 -7.64 -43.50 -20.90
N SER A 173 -6.48 -44.16 -21.08
CA SER A 173 -5.92 -44.77 -22.32
C SER A 173 -6.27 -44.14 -23.67
N GLU A 174 -5.34 -43.64 -24.51
CA GLU A 174 -4.21 -44.34 -25.13
C GLU A 174 -3.25 -43.30 -25.76
N ALA A 175 -1.99 -43.67 -25.93
CA ALA A 175 -0.95 -42.84 -26.51
C ALA A 175 -1.23 -42.45 -27.97
N THR A 176 -1.05 -41.18 -28.32
CA THR A 176 -0.63 -40.78 -29.68
C THR A 176 0.39 -39.67 -29.58
N VAL A 177 1.62 -39.97 -30.02
CA VAL A 177 2.72 -39.02 -30.19
C VAL A 177 2.43 -38.18 -31.43
N VAL A 178 2.26 -36.86 -31.26
CA VAL A 178 2.48 -35.91 -32.35
C VAL A 178 3.28 -34.74 -31.81
N SER A 179 4.55 -34.71 -32.21
CA SER A 179 5.47 -33.59 -32.09
C SER A 179 4.90 -32.34 -32.78
N ASN A 180 5.04 -31.18 -32.15
CA ASN A 180 5.17 -29.92 -32.89
C ASN A 180 6.24 -29.05 -32.24
N GLN A 181 7.41 -29.06 -32.90
CA GLN A 181 8.44 -28.03 -32.82
C GLN A 181 7.94 -26.75 -33.50
N ASN A 182 8.61 -25.64 -33.14
CA ASN A 182 8.61 -24.29 -33.75
C ASN A 182 7.55 -23.32 -33.19
N MET A 183 7.87 -22.08 -32.82
CA MET A 183 8.97 -21.23 -33.26
C MET A 183 9.33 -20.18 -32.19
N MET A 184 10.61 -20.16 -31.83
CA MET A 184 11.33 -19.02 -31.26
C MET A 184 11.50 -17.98 -32.38
N HIS A 185 11.08 -16.73 -32.17
CA HIS A 185 11.41 -15.63 -33.08
C HIS A 185 12.61 -14.87 -32.50
N ASP A 186 13.75 -15.11 -33.12
CA ASP A 186 15.01 -14.40 -32.93
C ASP A 186 15.00 -13.20 -33.88
N CYS A 187 15.28 -12.00 -33.37
CA CYS A 187 15.43 -10.79 -34.17
C CYS A 187 16.88 -10.35 -34.09
N ASN A 188 17.68 -10.77 -35.07
CA ASN A 188 18.93 -10.11 -35.44
C ASN A 188 19.09 -10.22 -36.95
N ASP A 189 19.18 -9.08 -37.62
CA ASP A 189 20.05 -8.95 -38.79
C ASP A 189 20.59 -7.52 -38.84
N GLU A 190 21.91 -7.44 -38.90
CA GLU A 190 22.72 -6.23 -39.00
C GLU A 190 22.79 -5.68 -40.45
N ASP A 191 23.33 -4.47 -40.53
CA ASP A 191 24.04 -3.85 -41.65
C ASP A 191 23.27 -3.06 -42.70
N SER A 192 23.32 -1.73 -42.55
CA SER A 192 24.02 -0.91 -43.56
C SER A 192 24.47 0.45 -43.00
N LYS A 193 25.80 0.62 -43.01
CA LYS A 193 26.51 1.90 -42.79
C LYS A 193 26.07 2.94 -43.81
N CYS A 194 25.90 4.18 -43.36
CA CYS A 194 26.33 5.36 -44.12
C CYS A 194 26.47 6.59 -43.19
N ASN A 195 27.72 6.90 -42.84
CA ASN A 195 28.22 8.26 -42.57
C ASN A 195 28.81 8.79 -43.90
N PRO A 196 29.21 10.07 -44.08
CA PRO A 196 29.20 11.22 -43.16
C PRO A 196 28.79 12.58 -43.80
N LYS A 197 28.52 13.59 -42.97
CA LYS A 197 29.26 14.88 -42.89
C LYS A 197 28.75 15.72 -41.72
#